data_AF-A0A521LJX8-F1
#
_entry.id   AF-A0A521LJX8-F1
#
_cell.length_a   1.000
_cell.length_b   1.000
_cell.length_c   1.000
_cell.angle_alpha   90.00
_cell.angle_beta   90.00
_cell.angle_gamma   90.00
#
_symmetry.space_group_name_H-M   'P 1'
#
loop_
_entity.id
_entity.type
_entity.pdbx_description
1 polymer ?
#
loop_
_entity_poly.entity_id
_entity_poly.type
_entity_poly.pdbx_seq_one_letter_code
_entity_poly.pdbx_strand_id
1 'polypeptide(L)' 'FERLRRLRAEIAAEEGLAPFVIFHDRTLRSIATVRPDSVQALEEIPGIGSVKIERYGRQVLKVINKES' A
#
# COMPACT_ATOMS: atom_id res chain seq x y z
N PHE A 1 4.40 1.29 9.35
CA PHE A 1 5.10 2.00 8.24
C PHE A 1 6.24 1.16 7.62
N GLU A 2 7.23 0.69 8.38
CA GLU A 2 8.38 -0.07 7.81
C GLU A 2 7.97 -1.34 7.05
N ARG A 3 6.95 -2.07 7.52
CA ARG A 3 6.41 -3.23 6.80
C ARG A 3 5.81 -2.87 5.44
N LEU A 4 5.15 -1.72 5.33
CA LEU A 4 4.62 -1.21 4.05
C LEU A 4 5.75 -0.81 3.10
N ARG A 5 6.85 -0.27 3.63
CA ARG A 5 8.07 0.00 2.83
C ARG A 5 8.68 -1.28 2.27
N ARG A 6 8.75 -2.34 3.09
CA ARG A 6 9.24 -3.66 2.66
C ARG A 6 8.33 -4.26 1.59
N LEU A 7 7.02 -4.30 1.83
CA LEU A 7 6.04 -4.76 0.84
C LEU A 7 6.19 -4.02 -0.49
N ARG A 8 6.33 -2.69 -0.45
CA ARG A 8 6.53 -1.90 -1.67
C ARG A 8 7.81 -2.27 -2.41
N ALA A 9 8.92 -2.50 -1.68
CA ALA A 9 10.19 -2.89 -2.27
C ALA A 9 10.11 -4.30 -2.89
N GLU A 10 9.40 -5.22 -2.26
CA GLU A 10 9.13 -6.57 -2.76
C GLU A 10 8.34 -6.50 -4.08
N ILE A 11 7.19 -5.80 -4.09
CA ILE A 11 6.37 -5.62 -5.30
C ILE A 11 7.16 -4.94 -6.42
N ALA A 12 7.95 -3.92 -6.08
CA ALA A 12 8.78 -3.20 -7.05
C ALA A 12 9.83 -4.12 -7.70
N ALA A 13 10.47 -4.98 -6.90
CA ALA A 13 11.41 -5.97 -7.41
C ALA A 13 10.72 -7.02 -8.30
N GLU A 14 9.54 -7.50 -7.90
CA GLU A 14 8.74 -8.46 -8.67
C GLU A 14 8.30 -7.90 -10.04
N GLU A 15 7.88 -6.64 -10.07
CA GLU A 15 7.41 -5.96 -11.29
C GLU A 15 8.57 -5.38 -12.14
N GLY A 16 9.81 -5.39 -11.62
CA GLY A 16 10.96 -4.74 -12.27
C GLY A 16 10.83 -3.21 -12.35
N LEU A 17 10.09 -2.61 -11.41
CA LEU A 17 9.79 -1.18 -11.37
C LEU A 17 10.48 -0.50 -10.19
N ALA A 18 10.61 0.83 -10.24
CA ALA A 18 11.10 1.58 -9.09
C ALA A 18 10.03 1.67 -7.98
N PRO A 19 10.39 1.61 -6.68
CA PRO A 19 9.42 1.61 -5.57
C PRO A 19 8.40 2.75 -5.60
N PHE A 20 8.82 3.96 -5.99
CA PHE A 20 7.93 5.12 -6.05
C PHE A 20 6.80 4.97 -7.09
N VAL A 21 6.97 4.11 -8.10
CA VAL A 21 5.94 3.79 -9.10
C VAL A 21 4.79 3.03 -8.45
N ILE A 22 5.11 2.11 -7.53
CA ILE A 22 4.12 1.33 -6.78
C ILE A 22 3.35 2.26 -5.83
N PHE A 23 4.03 2.88 -4.85
CA PHE A 23 3.45 3.88 -3.96
C PHE A 23 4.47 4.94 -3.55
N HIS A 24 4.06 6.21 -3.54
CA HIS A 24 4.86 7.27 -2.96
C HIS A 24 4.93 7.14 -1.43
N ASP A 25 6.00 7.67 -0.82
CA ASP A 25 6.16 7.68 0.64
C ASP A 25 4.99 8.38 1.33
N ARG A 26 4.43 9.45 0.73
CA ARG A 26 3.25 10.15 1.26
C ARG A 26 2.05 9.20 1.38
N THR A 27 1.79 8.41 0.35
CA THR A 27 0.71 7.41 0.33
C THR A 27 0.93 6.33 1.39
N LEU A 28 2.15 5.79 1.49
CA LEU A 28 2.47 4.79 2.52
C LEU A 28 2.29 5.34 3.95
N ARG A 29 2.61 6.61 4.17
CA ARG A 29 2.36 7.28 5.46
C ARG A 29 0.88 7.43 5.71
N SER A 30 0.09 7.89 4.73
CA SER A 30 -1.38 7.97 4.87
C SER A 30 -1.99 6.61 5.21
N ILE A 31 -1.60 5.54 4.51
CA ILE A 31 -2.03 4.17 4.81
C ILE A 31 -1.65 3.76 6.24
N ALA A 32 -0.40 4.04 6.67
CA ALA A 32 0.05 3.72 8.01
C ALA A 32 -0.68 4.50 9.11
N THR A 33 -1.11 5.73 8.83
CA THR A 33 -1.85 6.59 9.76
C THR A 33 -3.32 6.19 9.84
N VAL A 34 -3.98 6.00 8.69
CA VAL A 34 -5.41 5.66 8.62
C VAL A 34 -5.66 4.21 9.05
N ARG A 35 -4.71 3.31 8.77
CA ARG A 35 -4.82 1.85 9.01
C ARG A 35 -6.13 1.27 8.45
N PRO A 36 -6.39 1.40 7.14
CA PRO A 36 -7.59 0.86 6.52
C PRO A 36 -7.69 -0.65 6.74
N ASP A 37 -8.90 -1.11 7.03
CA ASP A 37 -9.25 -2.51 7.30
C ASP A 37 -9.93 -3.20 6.10
N SER A 38 -10.27 -2.43 5.07
CA SER A 38 -11.04 -2.84 3.91
C SER A 38 -10.56 -2.17 2.63
N VAL A 39 -10.99 -2.73 1.49
CA VAL A 39 -10.69 -2.16 0.16
C VAL A 39 -11.36 -0.80 0.01
N GLN A 40 -12.60 -0.65 0.50
CA GLN A 40 -13.30 0.64 0.51
C GLN A 40 -12.53 1.69 1.33
N ALA A 41 -12.01 1.33 2.50
CA ALA A 41 -11.19 2.25 3.29
C ALA A 41 -9.87 2.65 2.60
N LEU A 42 -9.33 1.82 1.70
CA LEU A 42 -8.19 2.19 0.86
C LEU A 42 -8.56 3.19 -0.24
N GLU A 43 -9.78 3.13 -0.77
CA GLU A 43 -10.29 4.07 -1.80
C GLU A 43 -10.42 5.49 -1.26
N GLU A 44 -10.67 5.63 0.05
CA GLU A 44 -10.74 6.94 0.71
C GLU A 44 -9.37 7.61 0.88
N ILE A 45 -8.26 6.89 0.64
CA ILE A 45 -6.91 7.45 0.80
C ILE A 45 -6.51 8.29 -0.43
N PRO A 46 -6.28 9.59 -0.27
CA PRO A 46 -5.95 10.46 -1.40
C PRO A 46 -4.63 10.05 -2.07
N GLY A 47 -4.65 9.96 -3.39
CA GLY A 47 -3.48 9.61 -4.20
C GLY A 47 -3.27 8.11 -4.42
N ILE A 48 -4.22 7.27 -4.02
CA ILE A 48 -4.31 5.88 -4.48
C ILE A 48 -5.35 5.81 -5.59
N GLY A 49 -4.94 5.40 -6.79
CA GLY A 49 -5.87 5.11 -7.89
C GLY A 49 -6.47 3.70 -7.76
N SER A 50 -7.69 3.51 -8.27
CA SER A 50 -8.42 2.23 -8.27
C SER A 50 -7.59 1.06 -8.80
N VAL A 51 -6.82 1.26 -9.88
CA VAL A 51 -5.93 0.23 -10.44
C VAL A 51 -4.90 -0.27 -9.43
N LYS A 52 -4.35 0.61 -8.58
CA LYS A 52 -3.36 0.22 -7.55
C LYS A 52 -4.04 -0.54 -6.40
N ILE A 53 -5.30 -0.22 -6.11
CA ILE A 53 -6.11 -0.90 -5.10
C ILE A 53 -6.43 -2.31 -5.56
N GLU A 54 -6.89 -2.46 -6.80
CA GLU A 54 -7.18 -3.76 -7.38
C GLU A 54 -5.93 -4.66 -7.39
N ARG A 55 -4.78 -4.12 -7.79
CA ARG A 55 -3.52 -4.88 -7.84
C ARG A 55 -2.92 -5.18 -6.47
N TYR A 56 -2.79 -4.17 -5.61
CA TYR A 56 -1.97 -4.26 -4.40
C TYR A 56 -2.76 -4.15 -3.09
N GLY A 57 -4.03 -3.76 -3.14
CA GLY A 57 -4.86 -3.47 -1.96
C GLY A 57 -4.94 -4.65 -1.00
N ARG A 58 -5.11 -5.88 -1.51
CA ARG A 58 -5.14 -7.09 -0.65
C ARG A 58 -3.82 -7.31 0.08
N GLN A 59 -2.68 -7.12 -0.59
CA GLN A 59 -1.37 -7.26 0.05
C GLN A 59 -1.14 -6.19 1.10
N VAL A 60 -1.55 -4.94 0.81
CA VAL A 60 -1.49 -3.81 1.74
C VAL A 60 -2.32 -4.10 3.00
N LEU A 61 -3.60 -4.49 2.85
CA LEU A 61 -4.48 -4.84 3.97
C LEU A 61 -3.90 -5.98 4.82
N LYS A 62 -3.35 -7.01 4.18
CA LYS A 62 -2.70 -8.12 4.89
C LYS A 62 -1.50 -7.66 5.73
N VAL A 63 -0.73 -6.68 5.27
CA VAL A 63 0.40 -6.13 6.01
C VAL A 63 -0.06 -5.28 7.19
N ILE A 64 -1.13 -4.49 7.03
CA ILE A 64 -1.70 -3.64 8.09
C ILE A 64 -2.34 -4.51 9.19
N ASN A 65 -3.12 -5.53 8.81
CA ASN A 65 -3.84 -6.39 9.74
C ASN A 65 -2.92 -7.34 10.52
N LYS A 66 -1.67 -7.52 10.10
CA LYS A 66 -0.63 -8.26 10.84
C LYS A 66 0.07 -7.44 11.93
N GLU A 67 -0.35 -6.19 12.15
CA GLU A 67 0.11 -5.36 13.28
C GLU A 67 -0.81 -5.49 14.52
N SER A 68 -1.68 -6.50 14.56
CA SER A 68 -2.52 -6.86 15.72
C SER A 68 -1.97 -8.04 16.51
#